data_AF-A0A7Y3XIN4-F1
#
_entry.id   AF-A0A7Y3XIN4-F1
#
_cell.length_a   1.000
_cell.length_b   1.000
_cell.length_c   1.000
_cell.angle_alpha   90.00
_cell.angle_beta   90.00
_cell.angle_gamma   90.00
#
_symmetry.space_group_name_H-M   'P 1'
#
loop_
_entity.id
_entity.type
_entity.pdbx_description
1 polymer ?
#
loop_
_entity_poly.entity_id
_entity_poly.type
_entity_poly.pdbx_seq_one_letter_code
_entity_poly.pdbx_strand_id
1 'polypeptide(L)'
;MTTGNISRSPTSLRTLSRVLIALYVLFGVIGYGVVLIRGTDSGLLLFFVCSVMALAVFVVCAGWKQPCLEINQWRLIVPCAIAGTVTACLAEGLVLAVTELLHLNDWDDWLLLGFFLLNCLFWSMFLYFIVMGRFRYTVVKRLALSLLLMCLVELSVTIPCHLIVTQHGGWFVGIYTVFGVMTGIYMLCWSIGPLLLLLYLLPEYKSQCINVMCPKCGYDLHGTEHVRCPECGYRLRAEIGNE
;
A
#
# COMPACT_ATOMS: atom_id res chain seq x y z
N MET A 1 13.28 37.08 15.46
CA MET A 1 13.24 36.19 14.29
C MET A 1 11.88 35.52 14.25
N THR A 2 10.99 36.04 13.40
CA THR A 2 9.64 35.52 13.19
C THR A 2 9.71 34.42 12.12
N THR A 3 9.71 33.16 12.53
CA THR A 3 9.46 32.05 11.60
C THR A 3 8.02 32.18 11.13
N GLY A 4 7.83 32.78 9.95
CA GLY A 4 6.54 32.84 9.29
C GLY A 4 6.03 31.42 9.07
N ASN A 5 5.08 31.00 9.90
CA ASN A 5 4.34 29.76 9.69
C ASN A 5 3.57 29.93 8.38
N ILE A 6 4.10 29.35 7.30
CA ILE A 6 3.36 29.17 6.05
C ILE A 6 2.29 28.12 6.38
N SER A 7 1.14 28.59 6.87
CA SER A 7 -0.05 27.77 7.05
C SER A 7 -0.52 27.33 5.67
N ARG A 8 -0.08 26.14 5.24
CA ARG A 8 -0.61 25.53 4.02
C ARG A 8 -2.11 25.36 4.21
N SER A 9 -2.87 25.92 3.28
CA SER A 9 -4.32 25.88 3.37
C SER A 9 -4.81 24.43 3.18
N PRO A 10 -5.80 23.99 3.97
CA PRO A 10 -6.37 22.63 3.89
C PRO A 10 -7.02 22.33 2.52
N THR A 11 -7.21 23.35 1.69
CA THR A 11 -7.71 23.22 0.31
C THR A 11 -6.66 22.65 -0.65
N SER A 12 -5.36 22.92 -0.42
CA SER A 12 -4.29 22.39 -1.29
C SER A 12 -4.18 20.87 -1.19
N LEU A 13 -4.38 20.32 0.01
CA LEU A 13 -4.26 18.90 0.30
C LEU A 13 -5.39 18.06 -0.35
N ARG A 14 -6.62 18.55 -0.26
CA ARG A 14 -7.77 17.92 -0.95
C ARG A 14 -7.58 17.93 -2.47
N THR A 15 -6.98 19.00 -2.99
CA THR A 15 -6.71 19.13 -4.42
C THR A 15 -5.62 18.15 -4.85
N LEU A 16 -4.53 18.05 -4.09
CA LEU A 16 -3.46 17.06 -4.34
C LEU A 16 -3.98 15.63 -4.32
N SER A 17 -4.80 15.27 -3.32
CA SER A 17 -5.42 13.94 -3.23
C SER A 17 -6.29 13.65 -4.46
N ARG A 18 -7.12 14.60 -4.90
CA ARG A 18 -7.93 14.44 -6.12
C ARG A 18 -7.09 14.28 -7.38
N VAL A 19 -6.00 15.04 -7.50
CA VAL A 19 -5.07 14.93 -8.63
C VAL A 19 -4.38 13.57 -8.66
N LEU A 20 -3.92 13.08 -7.51
CA LEU A 20 -3.34 11.73 -7.39
C LEU A 20 -4.36 10.66 -7.78
N ILE A 21 -5.59 10.74 -7.28
CA ILE A 21 -6.67 9.81 -7.64
C ILE A 21 -6.94 9.84 -9.15
N ALA A 22 -7.00 11.03 -9.76
CA ALA A 22 -7.23 11.18 -11.20
C ALA A 22 -6.09 10.58 -12.02
N LEU A 23 -4.83 10.83 -11.65
CA LEU A 23 -3.66 10.22 -12.27
C LEU A 23 -3.70 8.70 -12.15
N TYR A 24 -4.07 8.17 -10.98
CA TYR A 24 -4.21 6.73 -10.77
C TYR A 24 -5.27 6.09 -11.66
N VAL A 25 -6.44 6.70 -11.75
CA VAL A 25 -7.51 6.24 -12.66
C VAL A 25 -7.03 6.29 -14.11
N LEU A 26 -6.32 7.35 -14.50
CA LEU A 26 -5.77 7.49 -15.84
C LEU A 26 -4.77 6.36 -16.17
N PHE A 27 -3.81 6.08 -15.29
CA PHE A 27 -2.88 4.95 -15.47
C PHE A 27 -3.61 3.60 -15.54
N GLY A 28 -4.67 3.43 -14.74
CA GLY A 28 -5.56 2.28 -14.81
C GLY A 28 -6.24 2.13 -16.18
N VAL A 29 -6.80 3.21 -16.71
CA VAL A 29 -7.46 3.20 -18.03
C VAL A 29 -6.46 2.93 -19.16
N ILE A 30 -5.27 3.54 -19.11
CA ILE A 30 -4.22 3.31 -20.11
C ILE A 30 -3.76 1.84 -20.08
N GLY A 31 -3.48 1.30 -18.88
CA GLY A 31 -3.11 -0.10 -18.72
C GLY A 31 -4.18 -1.05 -19.27
N TYR A 32 -5.45 -0.80 -18.96
CA TYR A 32 -6.58 -1.56 -19.49
C TYR A 32 -6.68 -1.49 -21.02
N GLY A 33 -6.50 -0.30 -21.59
CA GLY A 33 -6.51 -0.10 -23.04
C GLY A 33 -5.42 -0.91 -23.75
N VAL A 34 -4.20 -0.95 -23.19
CA VAL A 34 -3.09 -1.74 -23.75
C VAL A 34 -3.41 -3.24 -23.75
N VAL A 35 -4.01 -3.75 -22.67
CA VAL A 35 -4.44 -5.16 -22.56
C VAL A 35 -5.51 -5.49 -23.61
N LEU A 36 -6.55 -4.65 -23.73
CA LEU A 36 -7.61 -4.84 -24.72
C LEU A 36 -7.08 -4.85 -26.16
N ILE A 37 -6.19 -3.93 -26.51
CA ILE A 37 -5.62 -3.83 -27.87
C ILE A 37 -4.81 -5.07 -28.22
N ARG A 38 -4.15 -5.71 -27.25
CA ARG A 38 -3.37 -6.93 -27.49
C ARG A 38 -4.21 -8.20 -27.63
N GLY A 39 -5.54 -8.14 -27.46
CA GLY A 39 -6.40 -9.31 -27.53
C GLY A 39 -5.99 -10.41 -26.55
N THR A 40 -5.50 -9.99 -25.38
CA THR A 40 -4.89 -10.89 -24.39
C THR A 40 -5.92 -11.73 -23.65
N ASP A 41 -5.46 -12.87 -23.13
CA ASP A 41 -6.25 -13.84 -22.38
C ASP A 41 -7.13 -13.19 -21.31
N SER A 42 -8.37 -13.67 -21.19
CA SER A 42 -9.36 -13.18 -20.23
C SER A 42 -8.87 -13.13 -18.78
N GLY A 43 -7.88 -13.96 -18.43
CA GLY A 43 -7.23 -13.97 -17.12
C GLY A 43 -6.47 -12.67 -16.81
N LEU A 44 -5.74 -12.11 -17.79
CA LEU A 44 -4.99 -10.86 -17.62
C LEU A 44 -5.93 -9.67 -17.37
N LEU A 45 -7.04 -9.66 -18.11
CA LEU A 45 -8.06 -8.62 -17.96
C LEU A 45 -8.72 -8.69 -16.58
N LEU A 46 -9.04 -9.89 -16.10
CA LEU A 46 -9.59 -10.10 -14.76
C LEU A 46 -8.62 -9.63 -13.67
N PHE A 47 -7.34 -10.01 -13.78
CA PHE A 47 -6.29 -9.60 -12.84
C PHE A 47 -6.15 -8.08 -12.75
N PHE A 48 -6.17 -7.42 -13.91
CA PHE A 48 -6.10 -5.98 -14.01
C PHE A 48 -7.29 -5.29 -13.34
N VAL A 49 -8.51 -5.74 -13.66
CA VAL A 49 -9.74 -5.21 -13.06
C VAL A 49 -9.74 -5.40 -11.54
N CYS A 50 -9.35 -6.57 -11.05
CA CYS A 50 -9.22 -6.85 -9.62
C CYS A 50 -8.22 -5.90 -8.95
N SER A 51 -7.08 -5.63 -9.59
CA SER A 51 -6.05 -4.72 -9.08
C SER A 51 -6.53 -3.27 -9.00
N VAL A 52 -7.26 -2.80 -10.02
CA VAL A 52 -7.85 -1.44 -10.04
C VAL A 52 -8.96 -1.31 -8.99
N MET A 53 -9.82 -2.32 -8.85
CA MET A 53 -10.87 -2.33 -7.83
C MET A 53 -10.29 -2.32 -6.42
N ALA A 54 -9.25 -3.13 -6.18
CA ALA A 54 -8.53 -3.16 -4.92
C ALA A 54 -7.90 -1.79 -4.57
N LEU A 55 -7.34 -1.08 -5.55
CA LEU A 55 -6.84 0.29 -5.38
C LEU A 55 -7.96 1.25 -4.98
N ALA A 56 -9.07 1.24 -5.72
CA ALA A 56 -10.19 2.14 -5.47
C ALA A 56 -10.72 1.96 -4.04
N VAL A 57 -10.86 0.71 -3.60
CA VAL A 57 -11.26 0.39 -2.23
C VAL A 57 -10.21 0.87 -1.23
N PHE A 58 -8.91 0.62 -1.46
CA PHE A 58 -7.85 1.06 -0.56
C PHE A 58 -7.84 2.59 -0.36
N VAL A 59 -7.95 3.35 -1.44
CA VAL A 59 -7.98 4.82 -1.40
C VAL A 59 -9.23 5.33 -0.70
N VAL A 60 -10.40 4.78 -1.02
CA VAL A 60 -11.67 5.16 -0.38
C VAL A 60 -11.64 4.84 1.12
N CYS A 61 -11.10 3.67 1.48
CA CYS A 61 -10.92 3.27 2.88
C CYS A 61 -9.93 4.18 3.63
N ALA A 62 -8.87 4.66 2.97
CA ALA A 62 -7.89 5.56 3.57
C ALA A 62 -8.39 7.01 3.71
N GLY A 63 -9.27 7.47 2.82
CA GLY A 63 -9.59 8.90 2.67
C GLY A 63 -10.75 9.46 3.50
N TRP A 64 -11.55 8.66 4.20
CA TRP A 64 -12.91 9.11 4.61
C TRP A 64 -13.17 9.46 6.07
N LYS A 65 -12.25 9.25 7.04
CA LYS A 65 -12.50 9.67 8.43
C LYS A 65 -11.25 10.13 9.16
N GLN A 66 -11.45 11.08 10.08
CA GLN A 66 -10.48 11.66 11.03
C GLN A 66 -9.32 10.69 11.35
N PRO A 67 -8.07 11.05 11.00
CA PRO A 67 -6.93 10.13 11.02
C PRO A 67 -6.47 9.77 12.44
N CYS A 68 -6.88 10.52 13.46
CA CYS A 68 -6.47 10.33 14.85
C CYS A 68 -7.35 9.35 15.65
N LEU A 69 -8.43 8.81 15.07
CA LEU A 69 -9.29 7.84 15.77
C LEU A 69 -8.75 6.41 15.61
N GLU A 70 -8.87 5.63 16.68
CA GLU A 70 -8.58 4.20 16.67
C GLU A 70 -9.42 3.46 15.61
N ILE A 71 -8.84 2.44 14.98
CA ILE A 71 -9.53 1.61 13.98
C ILE A 71 -10.31 0.52 14.70
N ASN A 72 -11.62 0.43 14.41
CA ASN A 72 -12.36 -0.79 14.68
C ASN A 72 -11.74 -1.94 13.88
N GLN A 73 -11.39 -3.03 14.56
CA GLN A 73 -10.66 -4.18 14.00
C GLN A 73 -11.26 -4.69 12.67
N TRP A 74 -12.59 -4.72 12.53
CA TRP A 74 -13.29 -5.11 11.30
C TRP A 74 -12.93 -4.28 10.06
N ARG A 75 -12.62 -2.99 10.22
CA ARG A 75 -12.24 -2.12 9.10
C ARG A 75 -10.79 -2.33 8.65
N LEU A 76 -9.98 -3.03 9.44
CA LEU A 76 -8.59 -3.35 9.12
C LEU A 76 -8.47 -4.59 8.21
N ILE A 77 -9.45 -5.49 8.30
CA ILE A 77 -9.44 -6.76 7.55
C ILE A 77 -9.43 -6.49 6.05
N VAL A 78 -10.24 -5.56 5.55
CA VAL A 78 -10.34 -5.24 4.12
C VAL A 78 -9.01 -4.77 3.51
N PRO A 79 -8.32 -3.73 4.04
CA PRO A 79 -7.03 -3.31 3.48
C PRO A 79 -5.93 -4.37 3.66
N CYS A 80 -5.95 -5.17 4.74
CA CYS A 80 -5.00 -6.28 4.90
C CYS A 80 -5.25 -7.41 3.90
N ALA A 81 -6.52 -7.75 3.63
CA ALA A 81 -6.90 -8.72 2.62
C ALA A 81 -6.39 -8.27 1.25
N ILE A 82 -6.69 -7.02 0.86
CA ILE A 82 -6.22 -6.42 -0.39
C ILE A 82 -4.69 -6.44 -0.49
N ALA A 83 -3.99 -5.95 0.54
CA ALA A 83 -2.52 -5.92 0.53
C ALA A 83 -1.92 -7.33 0.46
N GLY A 84 -2.52 -8.29 1.15
CA GLY A 84 -2.13 -9.70 1.09
C GLY A 84 -2.34 -10.32 -0.29
N THR A 85 -3.50 -10.09 -0.92
CA THR A 85 -3.76 -10.52 -2.30
C THR A 85 -2.74 -9.92 -3.27
N VAL A 86 -2.48 -8.62 -3.18
CA VAL A 86 -1.46 -7.96 -4.02
C VAL A 86 -0.08 -8.59 -3.81
N THR A 87 0.29 -8.87 -2.56
CA THR A 87 1.59 -9.48 -2.23
C THR A 87 1.68 -10.91 -2.77
N ALA A 88 0.60 -11.68 -2.67
CA ALA A 88 0.53 -13.03 -3.22
C ALA A 88 0.67 -13.02 -4.74
N CYS A 89 0.06 -12.06 -5.45
CA CYS A 89 0.23 -11.91 -6.89
C CYS A 89 1.70 -11.66 -7.29
N LEU A 90 2.44 -10.84 -6.53
CA LEU A 90 3.87 -10.59 -6.77
C LEU A 90 4.71 -11.85 -6.52
N ALA A 91 4.42 -12.55 -5.42
CA ALA A 91 5.08 -13.81 -5.09
C ALA A 91 4.79 -14.89 -6.16
N GLU A 92 3.57 -14.94 -6.69
CA GLU A 92 3.18 -15.85 -7.77
C GLU A 92 3.95 -15.53 -9.06
N GLY A 93 4.01 -14.24 -9.44
CA GLY A 93 4.78 -13.79 -10.61
C GLY A 93 6.26 -14.16 -10.50
N LEU A 94 6.83 -14.09 -9.29
CA LEU A 94 8.19 -14.55 -9.00
C LEU A 94 8.34 -16.07 -9.15
N VAL A 95 7.43 -16.86 -8.58
CA VAL A 95 7.47 -18.33 -8.68
C VAL A 95 7.32 -18.77 -10.13
N LEU A 96 6.42 -18.16 -10.90
CA LEU A 96 6.24 -18.42 -12.32
C LEU A 96 7.51 -18.08 -13.11
N ALA A 97 8.16 -16.96 -12.83
CA ALA A 97 9.43 -16.60 -13.46
C ALA A 97 10.56 -17.61 -13.16
N VAL A 98 10.63 -18.11 -11.92
CA VAL A 98 11.65 -19.09 -11.52
C VAL A 98 11.36 -20.48 -12.09
N THR A 99 10.10 -20.91 -12.10
CA THR A 99 9.69 -22.20 -12.68
C THR A 99 9.91 -22.22 -14.19
N GLU A 100 9.64 -21.12 -14.89
CA GLU A 100 9.99 -20.94 -16.31
C GLU A 100 11.51 -21.07 -16.51
N LEU A 101 12.31 -20.39 -15.68
CA LEU A 101 13.78 -20.48 -15.75
C LEU A 101 14.29 -21.92 -15.56
N LEU A 102 13.69 -22.66 -14.62
CA LEU A 102 14.06 -24.04 -14.30
C LEU A 102 13.42 -25.08 -15.23
N HIS A 103 12.61 -24.65 -16.20
CA HIS A 103 11.85 -25.54 -17.10
C HIS A 103 10.94 -26.55 -16.35
N LEU A 104 10.39 -26.14 -15.19
CA LEU A 104 9.50 -26.96 -14.36
C LEU A 104 8.03 -26.66 -14.69
N ASN A 105 7.60 -26.79 -15.95
CA ASN A 105 6.28 -26.27 -16.38
C ASN A 105 5.10 -27.27 -16.28
N ASP A 106 5.30 -28.44 -15.67
CA ASP A 106 4.28 -29.51 -15.64
C ASP A 106 3.31 -29.42 -14.45
N TRP A 107 2.98 -28.21 -13.98
CA TRP A 107 2.07 -28.03 -12.84
C TRP A 107 0.62 -28.11 -13.28
N ASP A 108 -0.19 -28.85 -12.53
CA ASP A 108 -1.65 -28.86 -12.69
C ASP A 108 -2.22 -27.49 -12.31
N ASP A 109 -3.14 -26.95 -13.12
CA ASP A 109 -3.78 -25.65 -12.93
C ASP A 109 -4.44 -25.54 -11.53
N TRP A 110 -4.98 -26.65 -11.02
CA TRP A 110 -5.59 -26.70 -9.69
C TRP A 110 -4.56 -26.54 -8.57
N LEU A 111 -3.35 -27.08 -8.73
CA LEU A 111 -2.27 -26.90 -7.75
C LEU A 111 -1.80 -25.46 -7.73
N LEU A 112 -1.71 -24.83 -8.90
CA LEU A 112 -1.36 -23.41 -9.01
C LEU A 112 -2.41 -22.52 -8.34
N LEU A 113 -3.70 -22.75 -8.60
CA LEU A 113 -4.77 -22.03 -7.92
C LEU A 113 -4.76 -22.26 -6.40
N GLY A 114 -4.54 -23.51 -5.97
CA GLY A 114 -4.43 -23.85 -4.55
C GLY A 114 -3.26 -23.15 -3.87
N PHE A 115 -2.10 -23.13 -4.51
CA PHE A 115 -0.91 -22.41 -4.04
C PHE A 115 -1.17 -20.91 -3.95
N PHE A 116 -1.79 -20.31 -4.97
CA PHE A 116 -2.16 -18.90 -4.97
C PHE A 116 -3.10 -18.54 -3.80
N LEU A 117 -4.14 -19.34 -3.55
CA LEU A 117 -5.08 -19.09 -2.45
C LEU A 117 -4.41 -19.22 -1.07
N LEU A 118 -3.55 -20.23 -0.89
CA LEU A 118 -2.76 -20.40 0.33
C LEU A 118 -1.81 -19.21 0.54
N ASN A 119 -1.15 -18.76 -0.52
CA ASN A 119 -0.25 -17.62 -0.50
C ASN A 119 -1.01 -16.32 -0.15
N CYS A 120 -2.20 -16.12 -0.73
CA CYS A 120 -3.10 -15.03 -0.35
C CYS A 120 -3.42 -15.03 1.14
N LEU A 121 -3.90 -16.17 1.66
CA LEU A 121 -4.25 -16.30 3.08
C LEU A 121 -3.04 -16.06 3.99
N PHE A 122 -1.88 -16.62 3.64
CA PHE A 122 -0.64 -16.46 4.38
C PHE A 122 -0.23 -14.98 4.49
N TRP A 123 -0.16 -14.24 3.37
CA TRP A 123 0.24 -12.84 3.37
C TRP A 123 -0.79 -11.93 4.03
N SER A 124 -2.09 -12.15 3.79
CA SER A 124 -3.15 -11.38 4.46
C SER A 124 -3.06 -11.53 5.98
N MET A 125 -2.84 -12.75 6.46
CA MET A 125 -2.68 -13.03 7.89
C MET A 125 -1.39 -12.42 8.46
N PHE A 126 -0.27 -12.59 7.76
CA PHE A 126 1.03 -12.04 8.17
C PHE A 126 0.98 -10.50 8.29
N LEU A 127 0.43 -9.82 7.28
CA LEU A 127 0.27 -8.36 7.31
C LEU A 127 -0.69 -7.93 8.41
N TYR A 128 -1.80 -8.65 8.62
CA TYR A 128 -2.75 -8.38 9.70
C TYR A 128 -2.07 -8.39 11.08
N PHE A 129 -1.24 -9.40 11.37
CA PHE A 129 -0.49 -9.48 12.64
C PHE A 129 0.51 -8.34 12.81
N ILE A 130 1.17 -7.89 11.73
CA ILE A 130 2.13 -6.77 11.78
C ILE A 130 1.44 -5.44 12.14
N VAL A 131 0.18 -5.28 11.73
CA VAL A 131 -0.56 -4.01 11.86
C VAL A 131 -1.50 -3.97 13.05
N MET A 132 -1.78 -5.11 13.68
CA MET A 132 -2.67 -5.21 14.83
C MET A 132 -2.19 -4.33 15.99
N GLY A 133 -3.13 -3.59 16.61
CA GLY A 133 -2.84 -2.71 17.76
C GLY A 133 -2.10 -1.41 17.43
N ARG A 134 -2.10 -0.96 16.16
CA ARG A 134 -1.43 0.28 15.74
C ARG A 134 -2.41 1.33 15.21
N PHE A 135 -2.02 2.60 15.29
CA PHE A 135 -2.78 3.73 14.75
C PHE A 135 -2.92 3.67 13.22
N ARG A 136 -4.03 4.20 12.68
CA ARG A 136 -4.37 4.15 11.23
C ARG A 136 -3.20 4.52 10.34
N TYR A 137 -2.62 5.68 10.62
CA TYR A 137 -1.55 6.25 9.82
C TYR A 137 -0.32 5.33 9.80
N THR A 138 0.07 4.82 10.96
CA THR A 138 1.18 3.88 11.11
C THR A 138 0.91 2.57 10.37
N VAL A 139 -0.33 2.09 10.39
CA VAL A 139 -0.75 0.89 9.66
C VAL A 139 -0.60 1.09 8.15
N VAL A 140 -1.22 2.14 7.59
CA VAL A 140 -1.17 2.39 6.14
C VAL A 140 0.28 2.62 5.69
N LYS A 141 1.08 3.37 6.47
CA LYS A 141 2.51 3.57 6.19
C LYS A 141 3.29 2.25 6.17
N ARG A 142 3.07 1.38 7.15
CA ARG A 142 3.74 0.06 7.21
C ARG A 142 3.32 -0.82 6.05
N LEU A 143 2.02 -0.91 5.74
CA LEU A 143 1.53 -1.69 4.61
C LEU A 143 2.13 -1.20 3.29
N ALA A 144 2.14 0.12 3.06
CA ALA A 144 2.74 0.69 1.85
C ALA A 144 4.24 0.40 1.75
N LEU A 145 4.99 0.51 2.85
CA LEU A 145 6.42 0.19 2.88
C LEU A 145 6.70 -1.30 2.68
N SER A 146 5.89 -2.18 3.28
CA SER A 146 6.01 -3.63 3.08
C SER A 146 5.75 -4.02 1.62
N LEU A 147 4.71 -3.45 1.00
CA LEU A 147 4.42 -3.68 -0.42
C LEU A 147 5.54 -3.14 -1.32
N LEU A 148 6.07 -1.95 -1.04
CA LEU A 148 7.20 -1.39 -1.77
C LEU A 148 8.43 -2.30 -1.67
N LEU A 149 8.75 -2.78 -0.46
CA LEU A 149 9.87 -3.69 -0.24
C LEU A 149 9.70 -5.00 -1.02
N MET A 150 8.49 -5.58 -1.01
CA MET A 150 8.20 -6.80 -1.77
C MET A 150 8.32 -6.60 -3.28
N CYS A 151 7.82 -5.48 -3.81
CA CYS A 151 7.98 -5.15 -5.24
C CYS A 151 9.47 -5.02 -5.61
N LEU A 152 10.28 -4.41 -4.75
CA LEU A 152 11.72 -4.29 -4.98
C LEU A 152 12.41 -5.65 -5.00
N VAL A 153 12.03 -6.55 -4.08
CA VAL A 153 12.57 -7.92 -4.03
C VAL A 153 12.17 -8.70 -5.29
N GLU A 154 10.90 -8.68 -5.67
CA GLU A 154 10.43 -9.32 -6.90
C GLU A 154 11.19 -8.80 -8.12
N LEU A 155 11.21 -7.49 -8.36
CA LEU A 155 11.91 -6.91 -9.50
C LEU A 155 13.40 -7.22 -9.49
N SER A 156 14.04 -7.30 -8.32
CA SER A 156 15.47 -7.64 -8.22
C SER A 156 15.78 -9.06 -8.72
N VAL A 157 14.81 -9.97 -8.65
CA VAL A 157 14.94 -11.36 -9.11
C VAL A 157 14.37 -11.53 -10.51
N THR A 158 13.20 -10.96 -10.82
CA THR A 158 12.53 -11.15 -12.10
C THR A 158 13.28 -10.48 -13.24
N ILE A 159 13.92 -9.32 -13.03
CA ILE A 159 14.72 -8.65 -14.07
C ILE A 159 15.87 -9.53 -14.56
N PRO A 160 16.78 -10.07 -13.71
CA PRO A 160 17.85 -10.94 -14.19
C PRO A 160 17.32 -12.25 -14.78
N CYS A 161 16.24 -12.83 -14.24
CA CYS A 161 15.58 -13.99 -14.86
C CYS A 161 15.14 -13.68 -16.29
N HIS A 162 14.47 -12.54 -16.50
CA HIS A 162 14.03 -12.10 -17.82
C HIS A 162 15.20 -11.90 -18.79
N LEU A 163 16.32 -11.33 -18.33
CA LEU A 163 17.53 -11.15 -19.15
C LEU A 163 18.16 -12.49 -19.57
N ILE A 164 18.21 -13.47 -18.68
CA ILE A 164 18.76 -14.81 -19.00
C ILE A 164 17.86 -15.53 -20.00
N VAL A 165 16.55 -15.50 -19.76
CA VAL A 165 15.52 -16.15 -20.58
C VAL A 165 15.49 -15.57 -22.00
N THR A 166 15.55 -14.25 -22.14
CA THR A 166 15.60 -13.58 -23.46
C THR A 166 16.87 -13.87 -24.25
N GLN A 167 18.00 -14.15 -23.59
CA GLN A 167 19.23 -14.56 -24.28
C GLN A 167 19.15 -15.95 -24.92
N HIS A 168 18.23 -16.81 -24.47
CA HIS A 168 18.11 -18.20 -24.97
C HIS A 168 17.23 -18.33 -26.23
N GLY A 169 16.70 -17.23 -26.78
CA GLY A 169 16.33 -17.12 -28.20
C GLY A 169 15.01 -17.78 -28.65
N GLY A 170 14.10 -18.15 -27.75
CA GLY A 170 12.79 -18.69 -28.14
C GLY A 170 11.72 -17.59 -28.30
N TRP A 171 10.86 -17.71 -29.33
CA TRP A 171 9.80 -16.71 -29.59
C TRP A 171 8.74 -16.64 -28.48
N PHE A 172 8.55 -17.73 -27.74
CA PHE A 172 7.62 -17.86 -26.61
C PHE A 172 8.33 -17.87 -25.23
N VAL A 173 9.66 -17.76 -25.22
CA VAL A 173 10.47 -17.84 -24.01
C VAL A 173 10.43 -16.48 -23.31
N GLY A 174 9.82 -16.42 -22.13
CA GLY A 174 9.75 -15.22 -21.29
C GLY A 174 8.39 -14.54 -21.18
N ILE A 175 7.29 -15.19 -21.54
CA ILE A 175 5.94 -14.62 -21.34
C ILE A 175 5.68 -14.40 -19.84
N TYR A 176 6.02 -15.38 -18.99
CA TYR A 176 5.79 -15.28 -17.56
C TYR A 176 6.77 -14.29 -16.91
N THR A 177 8.03 -14.28 -17.33
CA THR A 177 8.97 -13.24 -16.86
C THR A 177 8.55 -11.82 -17.24
N VAL A 178 8.04 -11.57 -18.46
CA VAL A 178 7.48 -10.26 -18.84
C VAL A 178 6.30 -9.91 -17.96
N PHE A 179 5.42 -10.86 -17.67
CA PHE A 179 4.29 -10.65 -16.79
C PHE A 179 4.72 -10.26 -15.38
N GLY A 180 5.72 -10.96 -14.81
CA GLY A 180 6.30 -10.61 -13.52
C GLY A 180 6.91 -9.21 -13.51
N VAL A 181 7.70 -8.84 -14.53
CA VAL A 181 8.29 -7.49 -14.63
C VAL A 181 7.20 -6.42 -14.71
N MET A 182 6.19 -6.61 -15.56
CA MET A 182 5.08 -5.67 -15.69
C MET A 182 4.33 -5.53 -14.37
N THR A 183 3.97 -6.65 -13.74
CA THR A 183 3.25 -6.67 -12.46
C THR A 183 4.03 -5.96 -11.36
N GLY A 184 5.33 -6.25 -11.23
CA GLY A 184 6.21 -5.57 -10.28
C GLY A 184 6.32 -4.06 -10.51
N ILE A 185 6.46 -3.62 -11.77
CA ILE A 185 6.49 -2.18 -12.10
C ILE A 185 5.14 -1.51 -11.78
N TYR A 186 4.02 -2.15 -12.14
CA TYR A 186 2.69 -1.63 -11.83
C TYR A 186 2.49 -1.50 -10.32
N MET A 187 2.87 -2.50 -9.54
CA MET A 187 2.74 -2.46 -8.08
C MET A 187 3.74 -1.51 -7.40
N LEU A 188 4.91 -1.28 -8.01
CA LEU A 188 5.83 -0.24 -7.57
C LEU A 188 5.21 1.16 -7.76
N CYS A 189 4.70 1.47 -8.95
CA CYS A 189 3.97 2.72 -9.20
C CYS A 189 2.74 2.85 -8.29
N TRP A 190 2.07 1.73 -7.99
CA TRP A 190 0.94 1.65 -7.08
C TRP A 190 1.32 2.00 -5.64
N SER A 191 2.42 1.46 -5.12
CA SER A 191 2.83 1.65 -3.71
C SER A 191 3.44 3.03 -3.45
N ILE A 192 4.07 3.64 -4.45
CA ILE A 192 4.73 4.95 -4.33
C ILE A 192 3.72 6.08 -4.05
N GLY A 193 2.56 6.12 -4.69
CA GLY A 193 1.64 7.27 -4.53
C GLY A 193 1.00 7.36 -3.14
N PRO A 194 0.44 6.28 -2.55
CA PRO A 194 0.01 6.28 -1.16
C PRO A 194 1.15 6.66 -0.21
N LEU A 195 2.38 6.19 -0.48
CA LEU A 195 3.54 6.52 0.35
C LEU A 195 3.90 8.01 0.26
N LEU A 196 3.93 8.59 -0.94
CA LEU A 196 4.17 10.02 -1.15
C LEU A 196 3.06 10.85 -0.49
N LEU A 197 1.80 10.46 -0.68
CA LEU A 197 0.65 11.12 -0.02
C LEU A 197 0.84 11.10 1.51
N LEU A 198 1.18 9.96 2.10
CA LEU A 198 1.42 9.83 3.54
C LEU A 198 2.59 10.70 4.01
N LEU A 199 3.68 10.77 3.24
CA LEU A 199 4.82 11.63 3.55
C LEU A 199 4.43 13.12 3.54
N TYR A 200 3.59 13.55 2.60
CA TYR A 200 3.05 14.91 2.56
C TYR A 200 2.08 15.19 3.72
N LEU A 201 1.29 14.20 4.12
CA LEU A 201 0.30 14.30 5.21
C LEU A 201 0.93 14.22 6.60
N LEU A 202 2.11 13.63 6.73
CA LEU A 202 2.78 13.41 8.01
C LEU A 202 2.90 14.66 8.89
N PRO A 203 3.36 15.83 8.40
CA PRO A 203 3.47 17.03 9.24
C PRO A 203 2.10 17.54 9.72
N GLU A 204 1.09 17.52 8.86
CA GLU A 204 -0.27 17.94 9.24
C GLU A 204 -0.90 16.95 10.21
N TYR A 205 -0.74 15.65 9.98
CA TYR A 205 -1.17 14.60 10.91
C TYR A 205 -0.51 14.78 12.28
N LYS A 206 0.80 15.02 12.30
CA LYS A 206 1.54 15.28 13.53
C LYS A 206 0.96 16.50 14.25
N SER A 207 0.64 17.58 13.54
CA SER A 207 0.01 18.76 14.16
C SER A 207 -1.42 18.49 14.67
N GLN A 208 -2.24 17.73 13.95
CA GLN A 208 -3.64 17.50 14.30
C GLN A 208 -3.83 16.49 15.43
N CYS A 209 -3.02 15.43 15.49
CA CYS A 209 -3.09 14.46 16.58
C CYS A 209 -2.34 14.92 17.83
N ILE A 210 -1.54 15.99 17.75
CA ILE A 210 -0.82 16.59 18.89
C ILE A 210 -1.48 17.91 19.34
N ASN A 211 -2.60 18.33 18.74
CA ASN A 211 -3.45 19.39 19.32
C ASN A 211 -4.21 18.85 20.56
N VAL A 212 -3.45 18.51 21.59
CA VAL A 212 -3.96 18.26 22.93
C VAL A 212 -4.00 19.63 23.59
N MET A 213 -5.10 20.35 23.43
CA MET A 213 -5.35 21.52 24.26
C MET A 213 -5.59 21.03 25.69
N CYS A 214 -5.04 21.73 26.69
CA CYS A 214 -5.36 21.45 28.07
C CYS A 214 -6.87 21.67 28.29
N PRO A 215 -7.64 20.69 28.77
CA PRO A 215 -9.08 20.83 28.93
C PRO A 215 -9.48 21.88 29.98
N LYS A 216 -8.54 22.27 30.85
CA LYS A 216 -8.79 23.25 31.91
C LYS A 216 -8.53 24.69 31.47
N CYS A 217 -7.38 24.97 30.85
CA CYS A 217 -6.97 26.34 30.52
C CYS A 217 -6.87 26.61 29.02
N GLY A 218 -7.06 25.61 28.16
CA GLY A 218 -6.89 25.75 26.72
C GLY A 218 -5.43 25.98 26.29
N TYR A 219 -4.46 25.73 27.18
CA TYR A 219 -3.05 25.81 26.82
C TYR A 219 -2.70 24.72 25.82
N ASP A 220 -1.94 25.07 24.80
CA ASP A 220 -1.48 24.11 23.80
C ASP A 220 -0.39 23.22 24.40
N LEU A 221 -0.66 21.92 24.54
CA LEU A 221 0.29 20.94 25.09
C LEU A 221 1.20 20.36 24.01
N HIS A 222 1.23 20.97 22.83
CA HIS A 222 2.07 20.54 21.74
C HIS A 222 3.56 20.68 22.12
N GLY A 223 4.25 19.54 22.25
CA GLY A 223 5.68 19.50 22.59
C GLY A 223 6.00 19.45 24.09
N THR A 224 5.00 19.41 24.97
CA THR A 224 5.24 19.11 26.39
C THR A 224 5.28 17.61 26.63
N GLU A 225 6.43 17.08 27.08
CA GLU A 225 6.58 15.67 27.49
C GLU A 225 5.99 15.39 28.90
N HIS A 226 5.48 16.43 29.56
CA HIS A 226 5.06 16.34 30.95
C HIS A 226 3.61 15.85 31.10
N VAL A 227 3.39 15.00 32.11
CA VAL A 227 2.06 14.51 32.56
C VAL A 227 1.16 15.63 33.10
N ARG A 228 1.66 16.88 33.17
CA ARG A 228 0.92 18.04 33.67
C ARG A 228 1.07 19.20 32.70
N CYS A 229 -0.01 19.95 32.52
CA CYS A 229 0.00 21.23 31.82
C CYS A 229 0.95 22.20 32.55
N PRO A 230 1.92 22.84 31.86
CA PRO A 230 2.87 23.76 32.49
C PRO A 230 2.20 25.03 33.03
N GLU A 231 1.16 25.53 32.36
CA GLU A 231 0.44 26.73 32.80
C GLU A 231 -0.43 26.51 34.04
N CYS A 232 -1.36 25.54 33.98
CA CYS A 232 -2.37 25.39 35.02
C CYS A 232 -2.15 24.21 35.97
N GLY A 233 -1.06 23.46 35.77
CA GLY A 233 -0.73 22.26 36.54
C GLY A 233 -1.71 21.09 36.37
N TYR A 234 -2.69 21.20 35.47
CA TYR A 234 -3.70 20.17 35.25
C TYR A 234 -3.03 18.86 34.82
N ARG A 235 -3.29 17.79 35.59
CA ARG A 235 -2.73 16.47 35.31
C ARG A 235 -3.47 15.89 34.11
N LEU A 236 -2.77 15.78 33.00
CA LEU A 236 -3.26 15.06 31.84
C LEU A 236 -3.37 13.62 32.27
N ARG A 237 -4.61 13.17 32.44
CA ARG A 237 -4.87 11.75 32.69
C ARG A 237 -4.35 11.05 31.44
N ALA A 238 -3.25 10.32 31.59
CA ALA A 238 -2.73 9.47 30.52
C ALA A 238 -3.75 8.37 30.29
N GLU A 239 -4.81 8.67 29.55
CA GLU A 239 -5.75 7.67 29.01
C GLU A 239 -5.17 6.99 27.77
N ILE A 240 -3.89 7.23 27.46
CA ILE A 240 -3.17 6.59 26.37
C ILE A 240 -2.31 5.47 26.97
N GLY A 241 -2.88 4.26 27.06
CA GLY A 241 -2.14 3.01 27.07
C GLY A 241 -1.87 2.37 28.44
N ASN A 242 -2.92 1.82 29.06
CA ASN A 242 -2.80 0.68 29.96
C ASN A 242 -3.93 -0.31 29.64
N GLU A 243 -3.98 -0.78 28.39
CA GLU A 243 -4.68 -1.99 27.94
C GLU A 243 -3.87 -2.67 26.83
#